data_AF-A0A939FEI6-F1
#
_entry.id   AF-A0A939FEI6-F1
#
_cell.length_a   1.000
_cell.length_b   1.000
_cell.length_c   1.000
_cell.angle_alpha   90.00
_cell.angle_beta   90.00
_cell.angle_gamma   90.00
#
_symmetry.space_group_name_H-M   'P 1'
#
loop_
_entity.id
_entity.type
_entity.pdbx_description
1 polymer ?
#
loop_
_entity_poly.entity_id
_entity_poly.type
_entity_poly.pdbx_seq_one_letter_code
_entity_poly.pdbx_strand_id
1 'polypeptide(L)'
;SSGTRSVHLGIAGALAGRRRVGRHLVVSAVEHSSVLHSAAALAAANAEAVTAPVLSTATSVTEPPSAAALRADTALACLQSANHEVGTEQPVAEVAAACRAAGVPLLVDAAQSLAWCPVDAPWSLLTASAHK
;
A
#
# COMPACT_ATOMS: atom_id res chain seq x y z
N SER A 1 3.05 -20.59 -6.60
CA SER A 1 3.18 -19.33 -5.82
C SER A 1 1.83 -18.63 -5.80
N SER A 2 1.46 -17.85 -4.77
CA SER A 2 0.14 -17.19 -4.67
C SER A 2 0.29 -15.67 -4.50
N GLY A 3 -0.75 -14.91 -4.89
CA GLY A 3 -0.80 -13.45 -4.68
C GLY A 3 -0.57 -13.06 -3.21
N THR A 4 -1.16 -13.80 -2.27
CA THR A 4 -0.93 -13.62 -0.83
C THR A 4 0.55 -13.72 -0.45
N ARG A 5 1.28 -14.72 -0.97
CA ARG A 5 2.70 -14.87 -0.68
C ARG A 5 3.51 -13.71 -1.27
N SER A 6 3.16 -13.24 -2.46
CA SER A 6 3.79 -12.07 -3.08
C SER A 6 3.60 -10.80 -2.22
N VAL A 7 2.39 -10.57 -1.72
CA VAL A 7 2.07 -9.45 -0.80
C VAL A 7 2.90 -9.54 0.48
N HIS A 8 2.87 -10.69 1.17
CA HIS A 8 3.58 -10.86 2.44
C HIS A 8 5.10 -10.68 2.28
N LEU A 9 5.69 -11.26 1.22
CA LEU A 9 7.12 -11.10 0.93
C LEU A 9 7.48 -9.67 0.53
N GLY A 10 6.64 -9.01 -0.26
CA GLY A 10 6.84 -7.62 -0.68
C GLY A 10 6.86 -6.66 0.52
N ILE A 11 5.87 -6.77 1.41
CA ILE A 11 5.77 -5.94 2.61
C ILE A 11 6.94 -6.23 3.56
N ALA A 12 7.15 -7.50 3.91
CA ALA A 12 8.21 -7.87 4.86
C ALA A 12 9.61 -7.51 4.33
N GLY A 13 9.87 -7.76 3.05
CA GLY A 13 11.15 -7.43 2.41
C GLY A 13 11.41 -5.93 2.36
N ALA A 14 10.41 -5.13 2.01
CA ALA A 14 10.53 -3.67 1.97
C ALA A 14 10.80 -3.08 3.36
N LEU A 15 10.08 -3.53 4.39
CA LEU A 15 10.32 -3.10 5.77
C LEU A 15 11.71 -3.53 6.27
N ALA A 16 12.14 -4.76 5.97
CA ALA A 16 13.47 -5.24 6.34
C ALA A 16 14.57 -4.40 5.67
N GLY A 17 14.44 -4.09 4.39
CA GLY A 17 15.38 -3.23 3.65
C GLY A 17 15.42 -1.79 4.17
N ARG A 18 14.31 -1.29 4.75
CA ARG A 18 14.19 0.09 5.24
C ARG A 18 14.18 0.22 6.75
N ARG A 19 14.67 -0.80 7.47
CA ARG A 19 14.70 -0.82 8.95
C ARG A 19 15.46 0.36 9.58
N ARG A 20 16.34 1.03 8.83
CA ARG A 20 17.06 2.24 9.28
C ARG A 20 16.23 3.53 9.17
N VAL A 21 15.20 3.56 8.32
CA VAL A 21 14.25 4.67 8.21
C VAL A 21 13.27 4.63 9.37
N GLY A 22 12.73 3.45 9.65
CA GLY A 22 11.77 3.25 10.72
C GLY A 22 11.08 1.91 10.59
N ARG A 23 9.96 1.76 11.29
CA ARG A 23 9.11 0.56 11.26
C ARG A 23 7.65 0.88 10.98
N HIS A 24 7.36 2.14 10.68
CA HIS A 24 6.01 2.61 10.45
C HIS A 24 5.53 2.18 9.08
N LEU A 25 4.41 1.46 9.03
CA LEU A 25 3.76 0.92 7.85
C LEU A 25 2.38 1.57 7.73
N VAL A 26 2.08 2.18 6.58
CA VAL A 26 0.75 2.71 6.30
C VAL A 26 0.03 1.79 5.32
N VAL A 27 -1.18 1.36 5.64
CA VAL A 27 -2.05 0.58 4.76
C VAL A 27 -3.40 1.29 4.60
N SER A 28 -4.04 1.17 3.44
CA SER A 28 -5.42 1.64 3.31
C SER A 28 -6.41 0.75 4.09
N ALA A 29 -7.56 1.28 4.51
CA ALA A 29 -8.58 0.51 5.22
C ALA A 29 -9.37 -0.41 4.29
N VAL A 30 -9.36 -0.13 2.99
CA VAL A 30 -10.09 -0.93 2.00
C VAL A 30 -9.28 -2.11 1.47
N GLU A 31 -8.04 -2.30 1.92
CA GLU A 31 -7.11 -3.31 1.41
C GLU A 31 -7.66 -4.74 1.42
N HIS A 32 -7.16 -5.56 0.48
CA HIS A 32 -7.42 -6.99 0.51
C HIS A 32 -6.89 -7.63 1.80
N SER A 33 -7.58 -8.68 2.28
CA SER A 33 -7.25 -9.37 3.54
C SER A 33 -5.79 -9.81 3.64
N SER A 34 -5.12 -10.13 2.54
CA SER A 34 -3.68 -10.48 2.54
C SER A 34 -2.78 -9.33 3.00
N VAL A 35 -3.07 -8.09 2.61
CA VAL A 35 -2.29 -6.92 3.04
C VAL A 35 -2.55 -6.65 4.52
N LEU A 36 -3.82 -6.67 4.95
CA LEU A 36 -4.21 -6.45 6.34
C LEU A 36 -3.63 -7.52 7.29
N HIS A 37 -3.69 -8.80 6.90
CA HIS A 37 -3.07 -9.89 7.67
C HIS A 37 -1.56 -9.76 7.75
N SER A 38 -0.90 -9.37 6.65
CA SER A 38 0.55 -9.12 6.67
C SER A 38 0.89 -7.98 7.63
N ALA A 39 0.14 -6.87 7.58
CA ALA A 39 0.34 -5.73 8.49
C ALA A 39 0.14 -6.13 9.95
N ALA A 40 -0.91 -6.89 10.27
CA ALA A 40 -1.18 -7.39 11.62
C ALA A 40 -0.08 -8.33 12.13
N ALA A 41 0.39 -9.27 11.29
CA ALA A 41 1.47 -10.18 11.65
C ALA A 41 2.78 -9.44 11.92
N LEU A 42 3.08 -8.41 11.13
CA LEU A 42 4.28 -7.58 11.31
C LEU A 42 4.17 -6.67 12.53
N ALA A 43 2.98 -6.15 12.83
CA ALA A 43 2.72 -5.38 14.05
C ALA A 43 3.03 -6.22 15.30
N ALA A 44 2.56 -7.48 15.32
CA ALA A 44 2.90 -8.42 16.39
C ALA A 44 4.41 -8.73 16.50
N ALA A 45 5.15 -8.59 15.39
CA ALA A 45 6.60 -8.79 15.32
C ALA A 45 7.45 -7.53 15.57
N ASN A 46 6.84 -6.42 16.03
CA ASN A 46 7.42 -5.10 16.30
C ASN A 46 7.45 -4.08 15.12
N ALA A 47 6.54 -4.16 14.16
CA ALA A 47 6.24 -3.04 13.26
C ALA A 47 5.19 -2.09 13.87
N GLU A 48 5.16 -0.83 13.45
CA GLU A 48 4.08 0.11 13.80
C GLU A 48 3.16 0.23 12.57
N ALA A 49 2.14 -0.62 12.49
CA ALA A 49 1.19 -0.58 11.38
C ALA A 49 0.03 0.37 11.70
N VAL A 50 -0.26 1.29 10.80
CA VAL A 50 -1.39 2.22 10.87
C VAL A 50 -2.27 2.04 9.63
N THR A 51 -3.57 1.91 9.88
CA THR A 51 -4.58 1.84 8.84
C THR A 51 -5.15 3.23 8.57
N ALA A 52 -5.05 3.71 7.33
CA ALA A 52 -5.62 4.97 6.87
C ALA A 52 -6.92 4.69 6.07
N PRO A 53 -8.01 5.46 6.23
CA PRO A 53 -9.31 5.16 5.61
C PRO A 53 -9.24 4.87 4.10
N VAL A 54 -8.66 5.79 3.34
CA VAL A 54 -8.30 5.64 1.92
C VAL A 54 -7.04 6.45 1.70
N LEU A 55 -5.99 5.87 1.09
CA LEU A 55 -4.84 6.66 0.65
C LEU A 55 -5.23 7.39 -0.65
N SER A 56 -5.23 8.72 -0.60
CA SER A 56 -5.65 9.63 -1.66
C SER A 56 -5.00 10.99 -1.44
N THR A 57 -4.64 11.66 -2.53
CA THR A 57 -4.25 13.08 -2.52
C THR A 57 -5.43 14.01 -2.76
N ALA A 58 -6.56 13.48 -3.24
CA ALA A 58 -7.77 14.24 -3.48
C ALA A 58 -8.55 14.34 -2.18
N THR A 59 -8.44 15.49 -1.53
CA THR A 59 -9.35 15.90 -0.48
C THR A 59 -10.49 16.65 -1.13
N SER A 60 -11.73 16.21 -0.95
CA SER A 60 -12.78 17.22 -0.81
C SER A 60 -12.32 18.17 0.31
N VAL A 61 -12.56 19.48 0.17
CA VAL A 61 -12.02 20.55 1.05
C VAL A 61 -12.30 20.32 2.56
N THR A 62 -13.17 19.36 2.88
CA THR A 62 -13.64 19.00 4.22
C THR A 62 -12.86 17.92 4.96
N GLU A 63 -11.98 17.13 4.31
CA GLU A 63 -11.20 16.09 5.00
C GLU A 63 -9.69 16.30 4.81
N PRO A 64 -8.86 16.12 5.88
CA PRO A 64 -7.41 16.22 5.75
C PRO A 64 -6.89 15.12 4.81
N PRO A 65 -5.85 15.39 4.01
CA PRO A 65 -5.32 14.40 3.08
C PRO A 65 -4.81 13.20 3.87
N SER A 66 -5.23 12.00 3.49
CA SER A 66 -4.71 10.74 4.05
C SER A 66 -3.19 10.59 3.92
N ALA A 67 -2.56 11.35 3.02
CA ALA A 67 -1.10 11.53 2.98
C ALA A 67 -0.51 12.09 4.29
N ALA A 68 -1.32 12.68 5.18
CA ALA A 68 -0.93 13.02 6.55
C ALA A 68 -0.56 11.81 7.41
N ALA A 69 -0.94 10.60 6.98
CA ALA A 69 -0.45 9.36 7.59
C ALA A 69 1.03 9.11 7.28
N LEU A 70 1.61 9.74 6.26
CA LEU A 70 3.05 9.63 5.97
C LEU A 70 3.85 10.48 6.96
N ARG A 71 4.83 9.85 7.60
CA ARG A 71 5.74 10.42 8.59
C ARG A 71 7.19 10.25 8.13
N ALA A 72 8.12 10.96 8.79
CA ALA A 72 9.54 10.85 8.49
C ALA A 72 10.12 9.44 8.71
N ASP A 73 9.49 8.63 9.58
CA ASP A 73 9.85 7.25 9.88
C ASP A 73 8.99 6.21 9.16
N THR A 74 8.09 6.64 8.25
CA THR A 74 7.32 5.72 7.41
C THR A 74 8.25 4.94 6.49
N ALA A 75 8.32 3.64 6.74
CA ALA A 75 9.16 2.71 5.99
C ALA A 75 8.49 2.22 4.70
N LEU A 76 7.16 2.10 4.69
CA LEU A 76 6.38 1.62 3.53
C LEU A 76 4.94 2.14 3.59
N ALA A 77 4.36 2.42 2.42
CA ALA A 77 2.92 2.55 2.24
C ALA A 77 2.40 1.45 1.29
N CYS A 78 1.18 0.96 1.53
CA CYS A 78 0.51 -0.04 0.69
C CYS A 78 -0.86 0.45 0.21
N LEU A 79 -1.15 0.21 -1.07
CA LEU A 79 -2.43 0.53 -1.71
C LEU A 79 -2.83 -0.54 -2.73
N GLN A 80 -4.01 -1.11 -2.67
CA GLN A 80 -4.56 -1.92 -3.77
C GLN A 80 -4.86 -1.03 -4.98
N SER A 81 -4.67 -1.53 -6.20
CA SER A 81 -4.98 -0.76 -7.40
C SER A 81 -6.48 -0.63 -7.66
N ALA A 82 -7.26 -1.63 -7.28
CA ALA A 82 -8.71 -1.64 -7.36
C ALA A 82 -9.29 -2.50 -6.22
N ASN A 83 -10.44 -2.07 -5.69
CA ASN A 83 -11.11 -2.77 -4.61
C ASN A 83 -11.72 -4.10 -5.09
N HIS A 84 -11.48 -5.17 -4.34
CA HIS A 84 -11.92 -6.52 -4.72
C HIS A 84 -13.41 -6.83 -4.47
N GLU A 85 -14.11 -6.02 -3.68
CA GLU A 85 -15.54 -6.19 -3.40
C GLU A 85 -16.39 -5.37 -4.37
N VAL A 86 -16.03 -4.11 -4.59
CA VAL A 86 -16.83 -3.14 -5.34
C VAL A 86 -16.26 -2.87 -6.74
N GLY A 87 -14.99 -3.19 -7.00
CA GLY A 87 -14.30 -2.92 -8.27
C GLY A 87 -13.77 -1.50 -8.42
N THR A 88 -13.90 -0.65 -7.41
CA THR A 88 -13.47 0.76 -7.47
C THR A 88 -11.96 0.89 -7.62
N GLU A 89 -11.52 1.48 -8.74
CA GLU A 89 -10.11 1.85 -8.96
C GLU A 89 -9.64 2.88 -7.94
N GLN A 90 -8.41 2.70 -7.46
CA GLN A 90 -7.78 3.61 -6.50
C GLN A 90 -6.88 4.61 -7.25
N PRO A 91 -6.66 5.82 -6.70
CA PRO A 91 -5.83 6.86 -7.33
C PRO A 91 -4.33 6.55 -7.16
N VAL A 92 -3.85 5.49 -7.82
CA VAL A 92 -2.48 4.96 -7.65
C VAL A 92 -1.43 5.98 -8.08
N ALA A 93 -1.65 6.71 -9.18
CA ALA A 93 -0.69 7.68 -9.69
C ALA A 93 -0.47 8.84 -8.72
N GLU A 94 -1.56 9.37 -8.18
CA GLU A 94 -1.56 10.43 -7.19
C GLU A 94 -0.89 10.00 -5.89
N VAL A 95 -1.26 8.83 -5.36
CA VAL A 95 -0.68 8.30 -4.12
C VAL A 95 0.81 7.98 -4.31
N ALA A 96 1.21 7.45 -5.46
CA ALA A 96 2.61 7.22 -5.78
C ALA A 96 3.41 8.53 -5.82
N ALA A 97 2.84 9.60 -6.38
CA ALA A 97 3.47 10.91 -6.39
C ALA A 97 3.64 11.48 -4.97
N ALA A 98 2.61 11.36 -4.12
CA ALA A 98 2.69 11.80 -2.72
C ALA A 98 3.71 10.99 -1.90
N CYS A 99 3.71 9.67 -2.07
CA CYS A 99 4.70 8.79 -1.42
C CYS A 99 6.12 9.15 -1.86
N ARG A 100 6.33 9.38 -3.15
CA ARG A 100 7.61 9.81 -3.72
C ARG A 100 8.07 11.16 -3.14
N ALA A 101 7.17 12.14 -3.03
CA ALA A 101 7.48 13.44 -2.43
C ALA A 101 7.88 13.32 -0.96
N ALA A 102 7.32 12.35 -0.24
CA ALA A 102 7.67 12.03 1.15
C ALA A 102 8.87 11.08 1.30
N GLY A 103 9.47 10.59 0.21
CA GLY A 103 10.56 9.60 0.26
C GLY A 103 10.13 8.21 0.74
N VAL A 104 8.83 7.92 0.72
CA VAL A 104 8.21 6.65 1.13
C VAL A 104 7.94 5.79 -0.10
N PRO A 105 8.34 4.50 -0.13
CA PRO A 105 8.00 3.62 -1.22
C PRO A 105 6.52 3.21 -1.15
N LEU A 106 5.89 3.09 -2.32
CA LEU A 106 4.53 2.56 -2.44
C LEU A 106 4.58 1.13 -2.98
N LEU A 107 4.01 0.19 -2.24
CA LEU A 107 3.65 -1.13 -2.73
C LEU A 107 2.21 -1.13 -3.21
N VAL A 108 1.98 -1.58 -4.44
CA VAL A 108 0.66 -1.67 -5.05
C VAL A 108 0.22 -3.12 -5.16
N ASP A 109 -0.93 -3.47 -4.57
CA ASP A 109 -1.59 -4.76 -4.82
C ASP A 109 -2.47 -4.66 -6.07
N ALA A 110 -1.93 -5.13 -7.20
CA ALA A 110 -2.55 -5.06 -8.51
C ALA A 110 -3.41 -6.28 -8.86
N ALA A 111 -3.68 -7.17 -7.89
CA ALA A 111 -4.38 -8.43 -8.15
C ALA A 111 -5.81 -8.27 -8.68
N GLN A 112 -6.43 -7.09 -8.59
CA GLN A 112 -7.79 -6.86 -9.13
C GLN A 112 -7.81 -6.11 -10.46
N SER A 113 -6.73 -5.43 -10.85
CA SER A 113 -6.74 -4.58 -12.04
C SER A 113 -5.81 -5.08 -13.14
N LEU A 114 -4.69 -5.74 -12.82
CA LEU A 114 -3.62 -5.99 -13.80
C LEU A 114 -4.06 -6.86 -14.99
N ALA A 115 -5.04 -7.75 -14.79
CA ALA A 115 -5.61 -8.57 -15.86
C ALA A 115 -6.48 -7.77 -16.84
N TRP A 116 -6.99 -6.61 -16.42
CA TRP A 116 -7.96 -5.79 -17.15
C TRP A 116 -7.32 -4.53 -17.75
N CYS A 117 -6.42 -3.90 -17.00
CA CYS A 117 -5.74 -2.66 -17.41
C CYS A 117 -4.31 -2.59 -16.86
N PRO A 118 -3.39 -1.92 -17.59
CA PRO A 118 -2.08 -1.56 -17.05
C PRO A 118 -2.21 -0.68 -15.80
N VAL A 119 -1.38 -0.95 -14.79
CA VAL A 119 -1.26 -0.09 -13.59
C VAL A 119 -0.09 0.86 -13.81
N ASP A 120 -0.26 1.80 -14.74
CA ASP A 120 0.78 2.73 -15.16
C ASP A 120 0.90 3.91 -14.18
N ALA A 121 1.70 3.71 -13.14
CA ALA A 121 1.98 4.72 -12.11
C ALA A 121 3.41 4.56 -11.58
N PRO A 122 4.02 5.60 -10.98
CA PRO A 122 5.38 5.53 -10.44
C PRO A 122 5.46 4.80 -9.09
N TRP A 123 4.80 3.64 -8.96
CA TRP A 123 4.89 2.78 -7.77
C TRP A 123 6.30 2.20 -7.62
N SER A 124 6.65 1.81 -6.39
CA SER A 124 7.99 1.26 -6.07
C SER A 124 8.02 -0.27 -6.14
N LEU A 125 6.90 -0.90 -5.76
CA LEU A 125 6.71 -2.34 -5.74
C LEU A 125 5.31 -2.63 -6.27
N LEU A 126 5.15 -3.72 -7.01
CA LEU A 126 3.84 -4.18 -7.48
C LEU A 126 3.71 -5.68 -7.20
N THR A 127 2.58 -6.07 -6.62
CA THR A 127 2.20 -7.47 -6.43
C THR A 127 1.01 -7.81 -7.31
N ALA A 128 0.98 -9.01 -7.85
CA ALA A 128 -0.09 -9.46 -8.73
C ALA A 128 -0.35 -10.96 -8.54
N SER A 129 -1.49 -11.42 -9.06
CA SER A 129 -1.92 -12.82 -9.03
C SER A 129 -2.36 -13.24 -10.42
N ALA A 130 -1.77 -14.32 -10.95
CA ALA A 130 -2.13 -14.86 -12.28
C ALA A 130 -3.48 -15.60 -12.31
N HIS A 131 -4.04 -15.94 -11.14
CA HIS A 131 -5.35 -16.61 -11.00
C HIS A 131 -6.50 -15.63 -10.74
N LYS A 132 -6.24 -14.33 -10.90
CA LYS A 132 -7.22 -13.25 -10.85
C LYS A 132 -7.28 -12.63 -12.24
#